data_AF-A0A6I5P351-F1
#
_entry.id   AF-A0A6I5P351-F1
#
_cell.length_a   1.000
_cell.length_b   1.000
_cell.length_c   1.000
_cell.angle_alpha   90.00
_cell.angle_beta   90.00
_cell.angle_gamma   90.00
#
_symmetry.space_group_name_H-M   'P 1'
#
loop_
_entity.id
_entity.type
_entity.pdbx_description
1 polymer ?
#
loop_
_entity_poly.entity_id
_entity_poly.type
_entity_poly.pdbx_seq_one_letter_code
_entity_poly.pdbx_strand_id
1 'polypeptide(L)'
;MTYCLGISVKQGFVLAADSRTNAGVDYVSSYQKLFDFSLPGERVVTLCTSGSLSMTQAIIQQLGRDIKTGTKPNLHTLPTLYEIARHIGQKIRQLQEEDRPWLEKDGVDFQCNFLLAGQLPEESPMLYLVYSQGNCIQATPETPFLQIGETKYGKPILDR
;
A
#
# COMPACT_ATOMS: atom_id res chain seq x y z
N MET A 1 5.76 -10.08 12.52
CA MET A 1 6.41 -10.24 11.20
C MET A 1 5.34 -9.99 10.18
N THR A 2 5.53 -8.97 9.35
CA THR A 2 4.63 -8.59 8.27
C THR A 2 5.36 -8.80 6.95
N TYR A 3 4.74 -9.40 5.95
CA TYR A 3 5.33 -9.56 4.62
C TYR A 3 4.25 -9.51 3.54
N CYS A 4 4.43 -8.62 2.56
CA CYS A 4 3.64 -8.59 1.34
C CYS A 4 4.55 -8.61 0.11
N LEU A 5 4.05 -9.23 -0.97
CA LEU A 5 4.72 -9.40 -2.26
C LEU A 5 3.76 -9.00 -3.38
N GLY A 6 4.27 -8.20 -4.31
CA GLY A 6 3.65 -7.97 -5.61
C GLY A 6 4.58 -8.41 -6.72
N ILE A 7 4.03 -9.08 -7.73
CA ILE A 7 4.76 -9.50 -8.94
C ILE A 7 3.99 -9.00 -10.15
N SER A 8 4.65 -8.21 -11.00
CA SER A 8 4.18 -7.83 -12.33
C SER A 8 4.58 -8.92 -13.33
N VAL A 9 3.62 -9.38 -14.11
CA VAL A 9 3.80 -10.37 -15.17
C VAL A 9 3.15 -9.89 -16.46
N LYS A 10 3.47 -10.52 -17.60
CA LYS A 10 2.90 -10.11 -18.90
C LYS A 10 1.36 -10.12 -18.92
N GLN A 11 0.74 -11.00 -18.14
CA GLN A 11 -0.71 -11.18 -18.06
C GLN A 11 -1.39 -10.30 -16.99
N GLY A 12 -0.64 -9.52 -16.20
CA GLY A 12 -1.20 -8.73 -15.11
C GLY A 12 -0.28 -8.67 -13.90
N PHE A 13 -0.85 -8.90 -12.71
CA PHE A 13 -0.08 -8.92 -11.47
C PHE A 13 -0.58 -10.00 -10.51
N VAL A 14 0.30 -10.39 -9.59
CA VAL A 14 0.00 -11.26 -8.45
C VAL A 14 0.31 -10.50 -7.17
N LEU A 15 -0.62 -10.53 -6.22
CA LEU A 15 -0.42 -9.99 -4.88
C LEU A 15 -0.57 -11.10 -3.84
N ALA A 16 0.30 -11.09 -2.83
CA ALA A 16 0.21 -11.95 -1.66
C ALA A 16 0.56 -11.15 -0.41
N ALA A 17 -0.19 -11.37 0.67
CA ALA A 17 0.04 -10.71 1.95
C ALA A 17 -0.18 -11.69 3.10
N ASP A 18 0.69 -11.66 4.10
CA ASP A 18 0.47 -12.37 5.35
C ASP A 18 -0.54 -11.61 6.26
N SER A 19 -0.93 -12.21 7.39
CA SER A 19 -1.88 -11.60 8.33
C SER A 19 -1.31 -11.30 9.71
N ARG A 20 -0.12 -11.80 10.07
CA ARG A 20 0.44 -11.60 11.42
C ARG A 20 0.87 -10.15 11.60
N THR A 21 0.42 -9.50 12.66
CA THR A 21 0.68 -8.07 12.91
C THR A 21 1.00 -7.85 14.37
N ASN A 22 1.96 -6.96 14.64
CA ASN A 22 2.22 -6.44 15.98
C ASN A 22 1.39 -5.16 16.17
N ALA A 23 0.51 -5.12 17.17
CA ALA A 23 -0.26 -3.93 17.51
C ALA A 23 0.10 -3.35 18.89
N GLY A 24 1.21 -3.79 19.48
CA GLY A 24 1.68 -3.35 20.79
C GLY A 24 2.60 -4.39 21.44
N VAL A 25 3.22 -3.99 22.55
CA VAL A 25 4.03 -4.91 23.37
C VAL A 25 3.16 -6.11 23.77
N ASP A 26 3.64 -7.31 23.47
CA ASP A 26 2.94 -8.59 23.68
C ASP A 26 1.57 -8.73 22.99
N TYR A 27 1.28 -7.90 22.00
CA TYR A 27 0.03 -7.93 21.26
C TYR A 27 0.25 -8.29 19.79
N VAL A 28 0.35 -9.60 19.52
CA VAL A 28 0.45 -10.16 18.17
C VAL A 28 -0.88 -10.79 17.77
N SER A 29 -1.48 -10.28 16.71
CA SER A 29 -2.81 -10.67 16.24
C SER A 29 -2.85 -10.81 14.72
N SER A 30 -3.99 -11.22 14.18
CA SER A 30 -4.22 -11.34 12.73
C SER A 30 -4.99 -10.13 12.21
N TYR A 31 -4.44 -9.42 11.23
CA TYR A 31 -5.10 -8.32 10.53
C TYR A 31 -4.94 -8.48 9.01
N GLN A 32 -5.99 -8.11 8.28
CA GLN A 32 -5.96 -8.04 6.82
C GLN A 32 -4.92 -7.02 6.36
N LYS A 33 -4.13 -7.39 5.35
CA LYS A 33 -3.11 -6.51 4.76
C LYS A 33 -3.24 -6.34 3.26
N LEU A 34 -4.21 -6.98 2.61
CA LEU A 34 -4.53 -6.84 1.19
C LEU A 34 -5.96 -6.31 1.07
N PHE A 35 -6.15 -5.21 0.37
CA PHE A 35 -7.43 -4.48 0.26
C PHE A 35 -7.77 -4.25 -1.20
N ASP A 36 -9.03 -4.52 -1.55
CA ASP A 36 -9.56 -4.29 -2.90
C ASP A 36 -10.43 -3.03 -2.92
N PHE A 37 -10.07 -2.09 -3.79
CA PHE A 37 -10.78 -0.84 -4.07
C PHE A 37 -11.26 -0.78 -5.53
N SER A 38 -11.32 -1.93 -6.22
CA SER A 38 -11.71 -2.01 -7.62
C SER A 38 -13.16 -1.55 -7.86
N LEU A 39 -13.40 -0.99 -9.05
CA LEU A 39 -14.72 -0.68 -9.56
C LEU A 39 -14.98 -1.62 -10.75
N PRO A 40 -15.83 -2.66 -10.58
CA PRO A 40 -16.03 -3.68 -11.60
C PRO A 40 -16.38 -3.12 -12.98
N GLY A 41 -15.69 -3.61 -14.01
CA GLY A 41 -15.88 -3.18 -15.40
C GLY A 41 -15.15 -1.90 -15.78
N GLU A 42 -14.53 -1.19 -14.82
CA GLU A 42 -13.85 0.08 -15.09
C GLU A 42 -12.37 0.05 -14.68
N ARG A 43 -12.08 -0.27 -13.41
CA ARG A 43 -10.70 -0.19 -12.87
C ARG A 43 -10.47 -1.24 -11.78
N VAL A 44 -9.25 -1.75 -11.76
CA VAL A 44 -8.74 -2.59 -10.68
C VAL A 44 -7.76 -1.78 -9.85
N VAL A 45 -7.98 -1.70 -8.54
CA VAL A 45 -7.10 -0.98 -7.60
C VAL A 45 -6.97 -1.81 -6.33
N THR A 46 -5.78 -2.32 -6.05
CA THR A 46 -5.52 -3.21 -4.92
C THR A 46 -4.32 -2.71 -4.13
N LEU A 47 -4.41 -2.75 -2.80
CA LEU A 47 -3.36 -2.27 -1.89
C LEU A 47 -2.86 -3.39 -0.98
N CYS A 48 -1.55 -3.48 -0.78
CA CYS A 48 -0.98 -4.21 0.36
C CYS A 48 -0.34 -3.25 1.36
N THR A 49 -0.37 -3.57 2.67
CA THR A 49 0.12 -2.68 3.73
C THR A 49 1.22 -3.29 4.60
N SER A 50 2.13 -2.46 5.09
CA SER A 50 3.14 -2.83 6.08
C SER A 50 3.57 -1.64 6.95
N GLY A 51 4.21 -1.94 8.09
CA GLY A 51 4.64 -0.93 9.06
C GLY A 51 3.60 -0.74 10.16
N SER A 52 3.49 0.49 10.66
CA SER A 52 2.62 0.86 11.76
C SER A 52 1.14 0.58 11.45
N LEU A 53 0.49 -0.22 12.32
CA LEU A 53 -0.89 -0.64 12.11
C LEU A 53 -1.86 0.53 12.19
N SER A 54 -1.67 1.47 13.13
CA SER A 54 -2.50 2.66 13.27
C SER A 54 -2.44 3.52 12.01
N MET A 55 -1.24 3.76 11.47
CA MET A 55 -1.03 4.53 10.25
C MET A 55 -1.70 3.88 9.05
N THR A 56 -1.45 2.59 8.84
CA THR A 56 -2.02 1.87 7.68
C THR A 56 -3.54 1.79 7.74
N GLN A 57 -4.14 1.53 8.91
CA GLN A 57 -5.59 1.51 9.08
C GLN A 57 -6.21 2.88 8.85
N ALA A 58 -5.64 3.94 9.41
CA ALA A 58 -6.16 5.29 9.23
C ALA A 58 -6.16 5.70 7.75
N ILE A 59 -5.09 5.40 7.01
CA ILE A 59 -5.03 5.67 5.56
C ILE A 59 -6.09 4.85 4.80
N ILE A 60 -6.20 3.53 5.05
CA ILE A 60 -7.22 2.68 4.42
C ILE A 60 -8.64 3.20 4.70
N GLN A 61 -8.91 3.64 5.93
CA GLN A 61 -10.19 4.22 6.32
C GLN A 61 -10.46 5.56 5.62
N GLN A 62 -9.47 6.44 5.52
CA GLN A 62 -9.60 7.70 4.79
C GLN A 62 -9.91 7.46 3.31
N LEU A 63 -9.19 6.54 2.66
CA LEU A 63 -9.43 6.18 1.25
C LEU A 63 -10.83 5.61 1.03
N GLY A 64 -11.27 4.68 1.88
CA GLY A 64 -12.61 4.10 1.80
C GLY A 64 -13.71 5.13 2.09
N ARG A 65 -13.49 6.03 3.04
CA ARG A 65 -14.39 7.15 3.33
C ARG A 65 -14.52 8.07 2.12
N ASP A 66 -13.41 8.50 1.52
CA ASP A 66 -13.41 9.45 0.40
C ASP A 66 -14.15 8.90 -0.82
N ILE A 67 -14.04 7.59 -1.08
CA ILE A 67 -14.86 6.89 -2.09
C ILE A 67 -16.34 6.94 -1.69
N LYS A 68 -16.68 6.52 -0.47
CA LYS A 68 -18.06 6.43 0.01
C LYS A 68 -18.78 7.78 0.01
N THR A 69 -18.08 8.87 0.34
CA THR A 69 -18.65 10.22 0.38
C THR A 69 -18.51 10.97 -0.93
N GLY A 70 -17.83 10.40 -1.93
CA GLY A 70 -17.54 11.07 -3.20
C GLY A 70 -16.60 12.27 -3.05
N THR A 71 -15.81 12.33 -1.98
CA THR A 71 -14.80 13.38 -1.77
C THR A 71 -13.74 13.28 -2.88
N LYS A 72 -13.43 14.38 -3.55
CA LYS A 72 -12.43 14.41 -4.64
C LYS A 72 -11.15 15.12 -4.19
N PRO A 73 -9.96 14.67 -4.66
CA PRO A 73 -9.76 13.44 -5.44
C PRO A 73 -9.88 12.17 -4.56
N ASN A 74 -10.24 11.04 -5.17
CA ASN A 74 -10.23 9.70 -4.56
C ASN A 74 -9.84 8.62 -5.59
N LEU A 75 -9.69 7.37 -5.15
CA LEU A 75 -9.21 6.25 -5.98
C LEU A 75 -10.07 5.96 -7.21
N HIS A 76 -11.36 6.31 -7.19
CA HIS A 76 -12.30 6.10 -8.30
C HIS A 76 -12.40 7.29 -9.26
N THR A 77 -11.72 8.39 -8.95
CA THR A 77 -11.80 9.65 -9.75
C THR A 77 -10.45 10.06 -10.34
N LEU A 78 -9.35 9.54 -9.80
CA LEU A 78 -8.01 9.81 -10.32
C LEU A 78 -7.83 9.15 -11.71
N PRO A 79 -7.20 9.86 -12.68
CA PRO A 79 -7.11 9.38 -14.06
C PRO A 79 -6.05 8.31 -14.31
N THR A 80 -4.97 8.25 -13.52
CA THR A 80 -3.89 7.28 -13.72
C THR A 80 -3.52 6.53 -12.43
N LEU A 81 -2.96 5.32 -12.56
CA LEU A 81 -2.46 4.59 -11.40
C LEU A 81 -1.30 5.31 -10.71
N TYR A 82 -0.49 6.07 -11.45
CA TYR A 82 0.56 6.92 -10.88
C TYR A 82 -0.02 8.01 -9.97
N GLU A 83 -1.10 8.69 -10.39
CA GLU A 83 -1.75 9.68 -9.53
C GLU A 83 -2.40 9.06 -8.29
N ILE A 84 -2.91 7.83 -8.40
CA ILE A 84 -3.33 7.05 -7.23
C ILE A 84 -2.14 6.83 -6.27
N ALA A 85 -0.98 6.41 -6.78
CA ALA A 85 0.22 6.24 -5.96
C ALA A 85 0.63 7.56 -5.27
N ARG A 86 0.58 8.68 -5.99
CA ARG A 86 0.87 10.02 -5.45
C ARG A 86 -0.14 10.45 -4.40
N HIS A 87 -1.42 10.16 -4.61
CA HIS A 87 -2.48 10.49 -3.67
C HIS A 87 -2.34 9.71 -2.35
N ILE A 88 -2.03 8.41 -2.42
CA ILE A 88 -1.70 7.61 -1.22
C ILE A 88 -0.50 8.23 -0.49
N GLY A 89 0.54 8.62 -1.23
CA GLY A 89 1.71 9.30 -0.67
C GLY A 89 1.41 10.67 -0.03
N GLN A 90 0.38 11.38 -0.48
CA GLN A 90 -0.11 12.60 0.16
C GLN A 90 -0.84 12.29 1.47
N LYS A 91 -1.72 11.27 1.47
CA LYS A 91 -2.43 10.81 2.67
C LYS A 91 -1.48 10.35 3.76
N ILE A 92 -0.40 9.62 3.40
CA ILE A 92 0.67 9.26 4.33
C ILE A 92 1.28 10.50 4.98
N ARG A 93 1.68 11.48 4.16
CA ARG A 93 2.33 12.70 4.67
C ARG A 93 1.43 13.52 5.57
N GLN A 94 0.16 13.69 5.17
CA GLN A 94 -0.82 14.40 5.97
C GLN A 94 -0.99 13.74 7.35
N LEU A 95 -1.24 12.43 7.38
CA LEU A 95 -1.44 11.72 8.64
C LEU A 95 -0.18 11.73 9.51
N GLN A 96 1.01 11.60 8.90
CA GLN A 96 2.26 11.73 9.65
C GLN A 96 2.43 13.14 10.22
N GLU A 97 2.05 14.20 9.51
CA GLU A 97 2.15 15.56 10.03
C GLU A 97 1.20 15.79 11.22
N GLU A 98 0.01 15.19 11.18
CA GLU A 98 -1.00 15.24 12.24
C GLU A 98 -0.55 14.48 13.50
N ASP A 99 -0.05 13.25 13.34
CA ASP A 99 0.19 12.34 14.48
C ASP A 99 1.65 12.36 15.00
N ARG A 100 2.63 12.75 14.18
CA ARG A 100 4.07 12.65 14.51
C ARG A 100 4.45 13.29 15.85
N PRO A 101 3.99 14.51 16.22
CA PRO A 101 4.39 15.11 17.49
C PRO A 101 4.03 14.26 18.72
N TRP A 102 2.95 13.48 18.63
CA TRP A 102 2.48 12.61 19.69
C TRP A 102 3.19 11.26 19.66
N LEU A 103 3.35 10.67 18.48
CA LEU A 103 4.01 9.37 18.31
C LEU A 103 5.50 9.44 18.64
N GLU A 104 6.20 10.49 18.23
CA GLU A 104 7.62 10.69 18.56
C GLU A 104 7.85 10.89 20.06
N LYS A 105 6.94 11.59 20.74
CA LYS A 105 7.02 11.84 22.19
C LYS A 105 7.07 10.54 22.99
N ASP A 106 6.32 9.54 22.56
CA ASP A 106 6.22 8.23 23.22
C ASP A 106 7.10 7.15 22.55
N GLY A 107 7.95 7.53 21.57
CA GLY A 107 8.84 6.61 20.87
C GLY A 107 8.15 5.58 19.99
N VAL A 108 6.93 5.88 19.50
CA VAL A 108 6.12 4.98 18.69
C VAL A 108 6.46 5.15 17.21
N ASP A 109 6.72 4.03 16.51
CA ASP A 109 6.97 4.04 15.07
C ASP A 109 5.70 4.37 14.26
N PHE A 110 5.86 5.24 13.29
CA PHE A 110 4.82 5.75 12.40
C PHE A 110 5.17 5.56 10.91
N GLN A 111 6.22 4.79 10.61
CA GLN A 111 6.53 4.42 9.23
C GLN A 111 5.53 3.40 8.71
N CYS A 112 5.11 3.57 7.46
CA CYS A 112 4.26 2.62 6.75
C CYS A 112 4.59 2.60 5.25
N ASN A 113 4.45 1.44 4.61
CA ASN A 113 4.67 1.29 3.17
C ASN A 113 3.48 0.57 2.55
N PHE A 114 3.22 0.88 1.28
CA PHE A 114 2.13 0.29 0.51
C PHE A 114 2.66 -0.30 -0.79
N LEU A 115 2.15 -1.48 -1.15
CA LEU A 115 2.15 -1.89 -2.56
C LEU A 115 0.82 -1.47 -3.15
N LEU A 116 0.86 -0.86 -4.33
CA LEU A 116 -0.30 -0.54 -5.15
C LEU A 116 -0.20 -1.34 -6.44
N ALA A 117 -1.14 -2.22 -6.69
CA ALA A 117 -1.29 -2.88 -7.98
C ALA A 117 -2.64 -2.52 -8.59
N GLY A 118 -2.70 -2.39 -9.90
CA GLY A 118 -3.95 -2.03 -10.54
C GLY A 118 -3.86 -1.89 -12.04
N GLN A 119 -5.01 -1.66 -12.63
CA GLN A 119 -5.18 -1.35 -14.05
C GLN A 119 -6.37 -0.40 -14.19
N LEU A 120 -6.14 0.75 -14.81
CA LEU A 120 -7.20 1.70 -15.18
C LEU A 120 -7.47 1.60 -16.70
N PRO A 121 -8.58 2.22 -17.19
CA PRO A 121 -8.86 2.26 -18.62
C PRO A 121 -7.66 2.81 -19.40
N GLU A 122 -7.36 2.15 -20.52
CA GLU A 122 -6.26 2.53 -21.44
C GLU A 122 -4.84 2.42 -20.85
N GLU A 123 -4.69 1.96 -19.59
CA GLU A 123 -3.40 1.67 -18.96
C GLU A 123 -3.10 0.16 -18.98
N SER A 124 -1.81 -0.18 -19.06
CA SER A 124 -1.36 -1.54 -18.77
C SER A 124 -1.41 -1.80 -17.24
N PRO A 125 -1.55 -3.06 -16.81
CA PRO A 125 -1.41 -3.39 -15.39
C PRO A 125 -0.07 -2.92 -14.83
N MET A 126 -0.11 -2.24 -13.70
CA MET A 126 1.07 -1.61 -13.08
C MET A 126 1.16 -1.97 -11.60
N LEU A 127 2.38 -1.95 -11.07
CA LEU A 127 2.71 -2.23 -9.68
C LEU A 127 3.65 -1.14 -9.17
N TYR A 128 3.29 -0.51 -8.05
CA TYR A 128 4.04 0.54 -7.38
C TYR A 128 4.35 0.17 -5.93
N LEU A 129 5.49 0.65 -5.44
CA LEU A 129 5.83 0.73 -4.02
C LEU A 129 5.75 2.19 -3.59
N VAL A 130 4.86 2.49 -2.63
CA VAL A 130 4.74 3.81 -2.00
C VAL A 130 5.45 3.77 -0.65
N TYR A 131 6.45 4.62 -0.50
CA TYR A 131 7.26 4.73 0.71
C TYR A 131 6.59 5.61 1.77
N SER A 132 7.06 5.50 3.01
CA SER A 132 6.60 6.32 4.13
C SER A 132 6.82 7.83 3.92
N GLN A 133 7.76 8.23 3.08
CA GLN A 133 7.99 9.63 2.71
C GLN A 133 6.99 10.14 1.66
N GLY A 134 6.10 9.27 1.17
CA GLY A 134 5.05 9.58 0.22
C GLY A 134 5.51 9.71 -1.24
N ASN A 135 6.76 9.37 -1.54
CA ASN A 135 7.22 9.09 -2.90
C ASN A 135 6.98 7.62 -3.27
N CYS A 136 7.10 7.29 -4.56
CA CYS A 136 6.89 5.93 -5.03
C CYS A 136 7.88 5.56 -6.14
N ILE A 137 8.04 4.25 -6.36
CA ILE A 137 8.70 3.66 -7.53
C ILE A 137 7.77 2.65 -8.20
N GLN A 138 7.98 2.40 -9.48
CA GLN A 138 7.24 1.42 -10.28
C GLN A 138 8.08 0.16 -10.49
N ALA A 139 7.44 -1.00 -10.50
CA ALA A 139 8.06 -2.23 -10.99
C ALA A 139 8.33 -2.11 -12.50
N THR A 140 9.42 -2.70 -12.97
CA THR A 140 9.79 -2.72 -14.40
C THR A 140 10.01 -4.16 -14.86
N PRO A 141 10.13 -4.42 -16.16
CA PRO A 141 10.51 -5.75 -16.64
C PRO A 141 11.81 -6.29 -16.02
N GLU A 142 12.77 -5.40 -15.73
CA GLU A 142 14.05 -5.74 -15.09
C GLU A 142 13.94 -5.91 -13.57
N THR A 143 12.93 -5.31 -12.94
CA THR A 143 12.61 -5.47 -11.51
C THR A 143 11.11 -5.74 -11.37
N PRO A 144 10.66 -6.97 -11.70
CA PRO A 144 9.23 -7.26 -11.88
C PRO A 144 8.50 -7.50 -10.57
N PHE A 145 9.18 -7.53 -9.42
CA PHE A 145 8.52 -7.74 -8.13
C PHE A 145 8.95 -6.69 -7.10
N LEU A 146 8.03 -6.38 -6.19
CA LEU A 146 8.24 -5.47 -5.08
C LEU A 146 7.78 -6.14 -3.79
N GLN A 147 8.50 -5.89 -2.70
CA GLN A 147 8.24 -6.48 -1.39
C GLN A 147 8.15 -5.39 -0.32
N ILE A 148 7.30 -5.58 0.68
CA ILE A 148 7.22 -4.72 1.88
C ILE A 148 7.18 -5.56 3.16
N GLY A 149 7.67 -5.00 4.27
CA GLY A 149 7.82 -5.71 5.56
C GLY A 149 9.14 -6.48 5.68
N GLU A 150 9.10 -7.72 6.16
CA GLU A 150 10.24 -8.60 6.36
C GLU A 150 10.64 -9.32 5.06
N THR A 151 11.36 -8.61 4.19
CA THR A 151 11.57 -9.04 2.79
C THR A 151 12.76 -9.99 2.58
N LYS A 152 13.70 -10.04 3.52
CA LYS A 152 15.03 -10.68 3.34
C LYS A 152 14.94 -12.19 3.11
N TYR A 153 14.02 -12.87 3.80
CA TYR A 153 13.95 -14.34 3.79
C TYR A 153 13.43 -14.91 2.47
N GLY A 154 12.44 -14.25 1.84
CA GLY A 154 11.81 -14.71 0.60
C GLY A 154 12.50 -14.22 -0.67
N LYS A 155 13.42 -13.25 -0.58
CA LYS A 155 14.06 -12.66 -1.75
C LYS A 155 14.87 -13.65 -2.60
N PRO A 156 15.68 -14.58 -2.03
CA PRO A 156 16.54 -15.46 -2.84
C PRO A 156 15.81 -16.39 -3.81
N ILE A 157 14.54 -16.74 -3.57
CA ILE A 157 13.77 -17.59 -4.49
C ILE A 157 13.12 -16.77 -5.61
N LEU A 158 12.92 -15.46 -5.41
CA LEU A 158 12.38 -14.54 -6.41
C LEU A 158 13.44 -14.05 -7.40
N ASP A 159 14.70 -13.97 -6.96
CA ASP A 159 15.85 -13.58 -7.81
C ASP A 159 16.38 -14.72 -8.71
N ARG A 160 15.85 -15.95 -8.58
CA ARG A 160 16.28 -17.14 -9.34
C ARG A 160 15.54 -17.27 -10.67
#